data_AF-A0A375Z4G5-F1
#
_entry.id   AF-A0A375Z4G5-F1
#
_cell.length_a   1.000
_cell.length_b   1.000
_cell.length_c   1.000
_cell.angle_alpha   90.00
_cell.angle_beta   90.00
_cell.angle_gamma   90.00
#
_symmetry.space_group_name_H-M   'P 1'
#
loop_
_entity.id
_entity.type
_entity.pdbx_description
1 polymer ?
#
loop_
_entity_poly.entity_id
_entity_poly.type
_entity_poly.pdbx_seq_one_letter_code
_entity_poly.pdbx_strand_id
1 'polypeptide(L)'
;MEFPTDEEVLAHGFRFRPAWWTPRVPQGWGDFLSQLPARDRGYRIITRADLLDAATSHGLPQALLASYVWGTGSSAFLVGRRARVFRDNDVQRMGDSLRAVADALRSDDTVEAYTSMLRGHPHNLKHLGPSFFTKFLYAADARDGQPGGALILDQFVAVALKEVDGWEISRNGPWDPSTYEKWIDHAHKIATAEDVRADAVEMAYFNHGRAIASRR
;
A
#
# COMPACT_ATOMS: atom_id res chain seq x y z
N MET A 1 4.00 20.50 8.25
CA MET A 1 3.78 20.19 6.82
C MET A 1 2.35 20.58 6.50
N GLU A 2 2.03 20.94 5.26
CA GLU A 2 0.64 21.13 4.83
C GLU A 2 0.02 19.75 4.53
N PHE A 3 -1.21 19.52 5.00
CA PHE A 3 -1.92 18.27 4.76
C PHE A 3 -2.83 18.41 3.54
N PRO A 4 -2.81 17.44 2.61
CA PRO A 4 -3.72 17.43 1.46
C PRO A 4 -5.17 17.28 1.92
N THR A 5 -6.08 17.85 1.15
CA THR A 5 -7.53 17.68 1.32
C THR A 5 -7.95 16.23 1.03
N ASP A 6 -9.13 15.82 1.52
CA ASP A 6 -9.71 14.51 1.25
C ASP A 6 -9.80 14.20 -0.24
N GLU A 7 -10.19 15.18 -1.07
CA GLU A 7 -10.26 15.03 -2.52
C GLU A 7 -8.87 14.75 -3.12
N GLU A 8 -7.84 15.48 -2.69
CA GLU A 8 -6.46 15.28 -3.16
C GLU A 8 -5.90 13.91 -2.74
N VAL A 9 -6.20 13.47 -1.51
CA VAL A 9 -5.83 12.15 -1.01
C VAL A 9 -6.46 11.07 -1.87
N LEU A 10 -7.78 11.10 -2.02
CA LEU A 10 -8.54 10.07 -2.75
C LEU A 10 -8.20 10.05 -4.25
N ALA A 11 -7.96 11.22 -4.86
CA ALA A 11 -7.60 11.35 -6.27
C ALA A 11 -6.14 10.95 -6.57
N HIS A 12 -5.28 10.79 -5.57
CA HIS A 12 -3.89 10.42 -5.78
C HIS A 12 -3.77 9.08 -6.53
N GLY A 13 -3.32 9.16 -7.78
CA GLY A 13 -3.35 8.00 -8.67
C GLY A 13 -2.31 8.03 -9.78
N PHE A 14 -2.21 6.90 -10.47
CA PHE A 14 -1.21 6.68 -11.50
C PHE A 14 -1.81 6.05 -12.76
N ARG A 15 -1.25 6.42 -13.92
CA ARG A 15 -1.60 5.82 -15.20
C ARG A 15 -0.90 4.49 -15.37
N PHE A 16 -1.65 3.46 -15.75
CA PHE A 16 -1.09 2.14 -16.07
C PHE A 16 -1.84 1.51 -17.25
N ARG A 17 -1.34 0.39 -17.77
CA ARG A 17 -2.10 -0.44 -18.72
C ARG A 17 -2.40 -1.80 -18.08
N PRO A 18 -3.65 -2.29 -18.11
CA PRO A 18 -4.00 -3.62 -17.60
C PRO A 18 -3.13 -4.74 -18.21
N ALA A 19 -2.82 -4.65 -19.51
CA ALA A 19 -1.95 -5.58 -20.21
C ALA A 19 -0.52 -5.72 -19.63
N TRP A 20 -0.07 -4.77 -18.81
CA TRP A 20 1.20 -4.92 -18.08
C TRP A 20 1.08 -5.92 -16.92
N TRP A 21 -0.10 -6.10 -16.35
CA TRP A 21 -0.32 -6.91 -15.15
C TRP A 21 -1.05 -8.21 -15.42
N THR A 22 -2.13 -8.19 -16.21
CA THR A 22 -3.02 -9.36 -16.42
C THR A 22 -2.29 -10.66 -16.80
N PRO A 23 -1.28 -10.66 -17.70
CA PRO A 23 -0.56 -11.89 -18.03
C PRO A 23 0.40 -12.40 -16.94
N ARG A 24 0.57 -11.65 -15.85
CA ARG A 24 1.58 -11.88 -14.80
C ARG A 24 0.96 -12.21 -13.45
N VAL A 25 -0.35 -12.38 -13.39
CA VAL A 25 -1.13 -12.72 -12.18
C VAL A 25 -1.95 -13.98 -12.45
N PRO A 26 -2.41 -14.68 -11.39
CA PRO A 26 -3.34 -15.80 -11.55
C PRO A 26 -4.57 -15.43 -12.38
N GLN A 27 -5.13 -16.42 -13.07
CA GLN A 27 -6.31 -16.23 -13.91
C GLN A 27 -7.46 -15.59 -13.12
N GLY A 28 -8.10 -14.57 -13.71
CA GLY A 28 -9.21 -13.84 -13.10
C GLY A 28 -8.81 -12.72 -12.13
N TRP A 29 -7.59 -12.73 -11.57
CA TRP A 29 -7.19 -11.70 -10.60
C TRP A 29 -7.04 -10.31 -11.22
N GLY A 30 -6.71 -10.25 -12.52
CA GLY A 30 -6.45 -9.01 -13.23
C GLY A 30 -7.67 -8.39 -13.94
N ASP A 31 -8.86 -9.01 -13.86
CA ASP A 31 -9.99 -8.64 -14.71
C ASP A 31 -10.55 -7.25 -14.36
N PHE A 32 -10.60 -6.94 -13.07
CA PHE A 32 -11.08 -5.64 -12.56
C PHE A 32 -10.25 -4.45 -13.07
N LEU A 33 -8.96 -4.66 -13.38
CA LEU A 33 -8.10 -3.59 -13.89
C LEU A 33 -8.63 -2.99 -15.21
N SER A 34 -9.35 -3.79 -16.00
CA SER A 34 -9.95 -3.32 -17.26
C SER A 34 -11.26 -2.54 -17.06
N GLN A 35 -11.86 -2.65 -15.87
CA GLN A 35 -13.10 -1.97 -15.49
C GLN A 35 -12.84 -0.54 -14.98
N LEU A 36 -11.62 -0.25 -14.53
CA LEU A 36 -11.21 1.08 -14.09
C LEU A 36 -11.36 2.14 -15.21
N PRO A 37 -11.48 3.44 -14.87
CA PRO A 37 -11.74 4.50 -15.84
C PRO A 37 -10.79 4.51 -17.05
N ALA A 38 -11.38 4.51 -18.25
CA ALA A 38 -10.65 4.49 -19.51
C ALA A 38 -9.90 5.80 -19.75
N ARG A 39 -8.68 5.69 -20.28
CA ARG A 39 -7.92 6.80 -20.87
C ARG A 39 -7.43 6.41 -22.26
N ASP A 40 -6.79 7.36 -22.92
CA ASP A 40 -6.26 7.19 -24.27
C ASP A 40 -5.22 6.06 -24.35
N ARG A 41 -5.09 5.46 -25.54
CA ARG A 41 -4.03 4.48 -25.87
C ARG A 41 -3.99 3.27 -24.92
N GLY A 42 -5.15 2.82 -24.44
CA GLY A 42 -5.28 1.65 -23.56
C GLY A 42 -4.78 1.87 -22.13
N TYR A 43 -4.53 3.12 -21.74
CA TYR A 43 -4.26 3.47 -20.35
C TYR A 43 -5.55 3.47 -19.52
N ARG A 44 -5.36 3.19 -18.23
CA ARG A 44 -6.33 3.35 -17.14
C ARG A 44 -5.69 4.18 -16.04
N ILE A 45 -6.49 4.68 -15.11
CA ILE A 45 -6.01 5.30 -13.88
C ILE A 45 -6.45 4.40 -12.72
N ILE A 46 -5.53 4.18 -11.78
CA ILE A 46 -5.84 3.65 -10.46
C ILE A 46 -5.57 4.77 -9.45
N THR A 47 -6.56 5.08 -8.64
CA THR A 47 -6.52 6.11 -7.60
C THR A 47 -6.39 5.47 -6.21
N ARG A 48 -6.19 6.30 -5.18
CA ARG A 48 -6.22 5.84 -3.79
C ARG A 48 -7.63 5.41 -3.39
N ALA A 49 -8.68 6.07 -3.91
CA ALA A 49 -10.06 5.61 -3.74
C ALA A 49 -10.25 4.18 -4.29
N ASP A 50 -9.76 3.88 -5.49
CA ASP A 50 -9.82 2.53 -6.06
C ASP A 50 -9.04 1.52 -5.20
N LEU A 51 -7.93 1.94 -4.60
CA LEU A 51 -7.14 1.08 -3.70
C LEU A 51 -7.88 0.75 -2.40
N LEU A 52 -8.51 1.75 -1.77
CA LEU A 52 -9.29 1.58 -0.55
C LEU A 52 -10.53 0.69 -0.77
N ASP A 53 -11.14 0.76 -1.95
CA ASP A 53 -12.32 -0.01 -2.29
C ASP A 53 -12.00 -1.47 -2.73
N ALA A 54 -10.77 -1.73 -3.18
CA ALA A 54 -10.41 -2.99 -3.84
C ALA A 54 -10.70 -4.24 -3.00
N ALA A 55 -10.46 -4.20 -1.69
CA ALA A 55 -10.72 -5.35 -0.81
C ALA A 55 -12.22 -5.68 -0.72
N THR A 56 -13.06 -4.66 -0.62
CA THR A 56 -14.51 -4.79 -0.47
C THR A 56 -15.17 -5.16 -1.80
N SER A 57 -14.80 -4.47 -2.89
CA SER A 57 -15.45 -4.65 -4.20
C SER A 57 -14.93 -5.83 -5.00
N HIS A 58 -13.68 -6.27 -4.76
CA HIS A 58 -13.03 -7.28 -5.60
C HIS A 58 -12.38 -8.42 -4.81
N GLY A 59 -12.11 -8.24 -3.53
CA GLY A 59 -11.48 -9.24 -2.65
C GLY A 59 -10.00 -8.99 -2.39
N LEU A 60 -9.46 -9.73 -1.40
CA LEU A 60 -8.08 -9.53 -0.92
C LEU A 60 -6.97 -9.76 -1.96
N PRO A 61 -7.06 -10.74 -2.87
CA PRO A 61 -6.06 -10.89 -3.94
C PRO A 61 -6.00 -9.68 -4.87
N GLN A 62 -7.17 -9.11 -5.19
CA GLN A 62 -7.31 -7.93 -6.02
C GLN A 62 -6.85 -6.67 -5.28
N ALA A 63 -7.08 -6.59 -3.97
CA ALA A 63 -6.50 -5.54 -3.12
C ALA A 63 -4.96 -5.58 -3.17
N LEU A 64 -4.34 -6.76 -3.03
CA LEU A 64 -2.89 -6.88 -3.20
C LEU A 64 -2.44 -6.45 -4.60
N LEU A 65 -3.15 -6.86 -5.66
CA LEU A 65 -2.84 -6.42 -7.02
C LEU A 65 -2.99 -4.91 -7.19
N ALA A 66 -4.04 -4.30 -6.63
CA ALA A 66 -4.25 -2.85 -6.61
C ALA A 66 -3.09 -2.13 -5.90
N SER A 67 -2.64 -2.64 -4.74
CA SER A 67 -1.46 -2.11 -4.02
C SER A 67 -0.20 -2.12 -4.91
N TYR A 68 -0.03 -3.18 -5.71
CA TYR A 68 1.08 -3.30 -6.65
C TYR A 68 0.97 -2.38 -7.86
N VAL A 69 -0.21 -2.25 -8.44
CA VAL A 69 -0.46 -1.38 -9.61
C VAL A 69 -0.30 0.08 -9.20
N TRP A 70 -0.96 0.50 -8.12
CA TRP A 70 -0.89 1.86 -7.57
C TRP A 70 0.52 2.19 -7.08
N GLY A 71 1.11 1.34 -6.23
CA GLY A 71 2.47 1.55 -5.72
C GLY A 71 3.57 1.42 -6.77
N THR A 72 3.24 0.95 -7.98
CA THR A 72 4.20 0.91 -9.08
C THR A 72 4.44 2.25 -9.74
N GLY A 73 3.42 3.12 -9.71
CA GLY A 73 3.40 4.35 -10.49
C GLY A 73 3.32 4.08 -12.00
N SER A 74 3.64 5.11 -12.79
CA SER A 74 3.50 5.07 -14.26
C SER A 74 4.59 4.25 -15.00
N SER A 75 5.43 3.49 -14.29
CA SER A 75 6.61 2.83 -14.86
C SER A 75 6.35 1.37 -15.24
N ALA A 76 6.13 1.12 -16.54
CA ALA A 76 5.97 -0.22 -17.09
C ALA A 76 7.20 -1.13 -16.86
N PHE A 77 8.39 -0.54 -16.82
CA PHE A 77 9.66 -1.26 -16.69
C PHE A 77 9.74 -2.07 -15.38
N LEU A 78 9.17 -1.55 -14.29
CA LEU A 78 9.23 -2.20 -12.98
C LEU A 78 8.22 -3.34 -12.82
N VAL A 79 7.21 -3.43 -13.69
CA VAL A 79 6.09 -4.38 -13.55
C VAL A 79 6.58 -5.82 -13.58
N GLY A 80 7.50 -6.18 -14.48
CA GLY A 80 8.01 -7.55 -14.59
C GLY A 80 8.67 -8.05 -13.30
N ARG A 81 9.46 -7.19 -12.64
CA ARG A 81 10.12 -7.45 -11.36
C ARG A 81 9.11 -7.55 -10.22
N ARG A 82 8.17 -6.61 -10.16
CA ARG A 82 7.19 -6.51 -9.07
C ARG A 82 6.15 -7.62 -9.11
N ALA A 83 5.73 -8.04 -10.30
CA ALA A 83 4.80 -9.14 -10.46
C ALA A 83 5.38 -10.53 -10.12
N ARG A 84 6.65 -10.65 -9.71
CA ARG A 84 7.21 -11.91 -9.20
C ARG A 84 6.49 -12.40 -7.95
N VAL A 85 5.91 -11.51 -7.14
CA VAL A 85 5.10 -11.93 -5.99
C VAL A 85 3.96 -12.87 -6.40
N PHE A 86 3.35 -12.63 -7.56
CA PHE A 86 2.20 -13.43 -8.02
C PHE A 86 2.60 -14.71 -8.75
N ARG A 87 3.82 -14.75 -9.31
CA ARG A 87 4.34 -15.90 -10.09
C ARG A 87 5.12 -16.89 -9.25
N ASP A 88 5.80 -16.40 -8.22
CA ASP A 88 6.77 -17.18 -7.46
C ASP A 88 6.23 -17.63 -6.09
N ASN A 89 4.93 -17.43 -5.85
CA ASN A 89 4.19 -17.96 -4.71
C ASN A 89 3.01 -18.80 -5.21
N ASP A 90 2.65 -19.84 -4.45
CA ASP A 90 1.45 -20.63 -4.72
C ASP A 90 0.17 -19.81 -4.48
N VAL A 91 -0.84 -20.03 -5.33
CA VAL A 91 -2.09 -19.25 -5.33
C VAL A 91 -2.91 -19.49 -4.07
N GLN A 92 -3.03 -20.74 -3.61
CA GLN A 92 -3.78 -21.06 -2.40
C GLN A 92 -3.08 -20.46 -1.18
N ARG A 93 -1.75 -20.64 -1.09
CA ARG A 93 -0.93 -20.07 -0.04
C ARG A 93 -1.02 -18.54 0.04
N MET A 94 -1.03 -17.85 -1.11
CA MET A 94 -1.27 -16.40 -1.13
C MET A 94 -2.66 -16.07 -0.57
N GLY A 95 -3.71 -16.72 -1.07
CA GLY A 95 -5.08 -16.49 -0.61
C GLY A 95 -5.24 -16.68 0.90
N ASP A 96 -4.70 -17.78 1.45
CA ASP A 96 -4.74 -18.07 2.88
C ASP A 96 -3.96 -17.05 3.72
N SER A 97 -2.79 -16.62 3.24
CA SER A 97 -1.98 -15.62 3.95
C SER A 97 -2.68 -14.26 3.98
N LEU A 98 -3.23 -13.81 2.86
CA LEU A 98 -3.94 -12.53 2.79
C LEU A 98 -5.19 -12.54 3.65
N ARG A 99 -5.93 -13.66 3.67
CA ARG A 99 -7.10 -13.84 4.54
C ARG A 99 -6.73 -13.76 6.01
N ALA A 100 -5.74 -14.54 6.46
CA ALA A 100 -5.31 -14.53 7.85
C ALA A 100 -4.84 -13.14 8.32
N VAL A 101 -4.09 -12.42 7.48
CA VAL A 101 -3.68 -11.04 7.75
C VAL A 101 -4.89 -10.09 7.85
N ALA A 102 -5.87 -10.23 6.95
CA ALA A 102 -7.09 -9.44 7.01
C ALA A 102 -7.97 -9.77 8.24
N ASP A 103 -7.95 -11.01 8.71
CA ASP A 103 -8.64 -11.45 9.94
C ASP A 103 -8.02 -10.79 11.19
N ALA A 104 -6.69 -10.66 11.23
CA ALA A 104 -5.98 -9.93 12.29
C ALA A 104 -6.31 -8.43 12.27
N LEU A 105 -6.33 -7.79 11.09
CA LEU A 105 -6.74 -6.39 10.94
C LEU A 105 -8.17 -6.15 11.44
N ARG A 106 -9.12 -7.05 11.11
CA ARG A 106 -10.50 -6.96 11.62
C ARG A 106 -10.63 -7.10 13.13
N SER A 107 -9.63 -7.69 13.78
CA SER A 107 -9.55 -7.82 15.24
C SER A 107 -8.78 -6.68 15.90
N ASP A 108 -8.52 -5.60 15.16
CA ASP A 108 -7.74 -4.42 15.58
C ASP A 108 -6.27 -4.73 15.94
N ASP A 109 -5.72 -5.83 15.41
CA ASP A 109 -4.35 -6.26 15.68
C ASP A 109 -3.42 -5.94 14.49
N THR A 110 -3.29 -4.65 14.21
CA THR A 110 -2.51 -4.13 13.07
C THR A 110 -1.02 -4.48 13.16
N VAL A 111 -0.47 -4.55 14.38
CA VAL A 111 0.94 -4.87 14.62
C VAL A 111 1.21 -6.36 14.40
N GLU A 112 0.32 -7.25 14.82
CA GLU A 112 0.43 -8.69 14.50
C GLU A 112 0.25 -8.94 13.00
N ALA A 113 -0.71 -8.26 12.36
CA ALA A 113 -0.90 -8.32 10.91
C ALA A 113 0.40 -7.95 10.17
N TYR A 114 1.05 -6.84 10.55
CA TYR A 114 2.36 -6.44 10.03
C TYR A 114 3.45 -7.48 10.30
N THR A 115 3.58 -7.93 11.56
CA THR A 115 4.62 -8.86 12.01
C THR A 115 4.54 -10.18 11.25
N SER A 116 3.34 -10.71 11.08
CA SER A 116 3.11 -11.99 10.43
C SER A 116 3.60 -12.04 8.96
N MET A 117 3.70 -10.89 8.28
CA MET A 117 4.16 -10.78 6.90
C MET A 117 5.69 -10.62 6.76
N LEU A 118 6.41 -10.33 7.86
CA LEU A 118 7.86 -10.21 7.87
C LEU A 118 8.55 -11.53 7.54
N ARG A 119 9.80 -11.45 7.05
CA ARG A 119 10.57 -12.65 6.69
C ARG A 119 10.77 -13.54 7.91
N GLY A 120 10.45 -14.83 7.76
CA GLY A 120 10.53 -15.81 8.86
C GLY A 120 9.21 -15.99 9.61
N HIS A 121 8.17 -15.20 9.31
CA HIS A 121 6.87 -15.29 9.94
C HIS A 121 5.82 -16.03 9.09
N PRO A 122 4.70 -16.47 9.69
CA PRO A 122 3.75 -17.42 9.09
C PRO A 122 3.05 -16.95 7.83
N HIS A 123 3.04 -15.65 7.51
CA HIS A 123 2.37 -15.06 6.33
C HIS A 123 3.35 -14.32 5.41
N ASN A 124 4.65 -14.62 5.53
CA ASN A 124 5.63 -14.15 4.57
C ASN A 124 5.35 -14.72 3.17
N LEU A 125 5.35 -13.84 2.17
CA LEU A 125 5.27 -14.19 0.76
C LEU A 125 6.55 -13.75 0.04
N LYS A 126 7.07 -14.62 -0.83
CA LYS A 126 8.30 -14.36 -1.58
C LYS A 126 8.13 -13.10 -2.44
N HIS A 127 9.15 -12.24 -2.43
CA HIS A 127 9.16 -10.94 -3.14
C HIS A 127 8.16 -9.89 -2.65
N LEU A 128 7.34 -10.18 -1.65
CA LEU A 128 6.48 -9.20 -1.00
C LEU A 128 7.27 -8.44 0.08
N GLY A 129 7.81 -7.28 -0.31
CA GLY A 129 8.54 -6.40 0.61
C GLY A 129 7.63 -5.52 1.47
N PRO A 130 8.18 -4.95 2.56
CA PRO A 130 7.43 -4.16 3.54
C PRO A 130 6.70 -2.97 2.95
N SER A 131 7.31 -2.22 2.04
CA SER A 131 6.63 -1.08 1.39
C SER A 131 5.40 -1.45 0.56
N PHE A 132 5.28 -2.71 0.12
CA PHE A 132 4.13 -3.19 -0.64
C PHE A 132 3.12 -3.91 0.24
N PHE A 133 3.56 -4.69 1.23
CA PHE A 133 2.57 -5.28 2.13
C PHE A 133 1.91 -4.24 3.03
N THR A 134 2.58 -3.15 3.43
CA THR A 134 1.90 -2.06 4.18
C THR A 134 0.81 -1.38 3.33
N LYS A 135 0.98 -1.32 2.00
CA LYS A 135 -0.09 -0.89 1.07
C LYS A 135 -1.25 -1.89 0.99
N PHE A 136 -0.96 -3.19 1.16
CA PHE A 136 -2.01 -4.20 1.28
C PHE A 136 -2.72 -4.09 2.63
N LEU A 137 -2.00 -3.93 3.74
CA LEU A 137 -2.60 -3.72 5.07
C LEU A 137 -3.55 -2.52 5.03
N TYR A 138 -3.08 -1.38 4.53
CA TYR A 138 -3.87 -0.17 4.32
C TYR A 138 -5.16 -0.43 3.52
N ALA A 139 -5.08 -1.15 2.41
CA ALA A 139 -6.25 -1.46 1.58
C ALA A 139 -7.20 -2.49 2.22
N ALA A 140 -6.67 -3.50 2.91
CA ALA A 140 -7.45 -4.54 3.57
C ALA A 140 -8.13 -4.06 4.86
N ASP A 141 -7.54 -3.05 5.50
CA ASP A 141 -8.06 -2.44 6.72
C ASP A 141 -9.09 -1.33 6.46
N ALA A 142 -9.16 -0.83 5.23
CA ALA A 142 -10.09 0.22 4.83
C ALA A 142 -11.57 -0.16 5.07
N ARG A 143 -12.37 0.83 5.50
CA ARG A 143 -13.83 0.72 5.68
C ARG A 143 -14.48 1.97 5.13
N ASP A 144 -15.53 1.81 4.32
CA ASP A 144 -16.33 2.93 3.79
C ASP A 144 -15.51 4.06 3.14
N GLY A 145 -14.42 3.72 2.43
CA GLY A 145 -13.53 4.70 1.78
C GLY A 145 -12.61 5.47 2.73
N GLN A 146 -12.53 5.07 3.99
CA GLN A 146 -11.62 5.61 5.00
C GLN A 146 -10.53 4.58 5.35
N PRO A 147 -9.30 5.03 5.71
CA PRO A 147 -8.31 4.13 6.28
C PRO A 147 -8.79 3.58 7.62
N GLY A 148 -8.38 2.34 7.93
CA GLY A 148 -8.45 1.82 9.29
C GLY A 148 -7.26 2.29 10.15
N GLY A 149 -6.78 1.42 11.03
CA GLY A 149 -5.57 1.63 11.82
C GLY A 149 -4.29 1.56 10.97
N ALA A 150 -4.25 0.71 9.94
CA ALA A 150 -3.08 0.52 9.10
C ALA A 150 -2.80 1.70 8.16
N LEU A 151 -1.54 2.17 8.15
CA LEU A 151 -1.05 3.21 7.23
C LEU A 151 0.18 2.73 6.46
N ILE A 152 0.46 3.36 5.33
CA ILE A 152 1.59 2.97 4.48
C ILE A 152 2.89 3.45 5.13
N LEU A 153 3.84 2.53 5.30
CA LEU A 153 5.25 2.86 5.55
C LEU A 153 6.06 2.42 4.33
N ASP A 154 6.62 3.39 3.61
CA ASP A 154 7.52 3.16 2.49
C ASP A 154 8.78 4.02 2.56
N GLN A 155 9.65 3.90 1.57
CA GLN A 155 10.93 4.59 1.57
C GLN A 155 10.81 6.13 1.65
N PHE A 156 9.74 6.72 1.15
CA PHE A 156 9.59 8.18 1.18
C PHE A 156 9.04 8.62 2.53
N VAL A 157 8.09 7.88 3.09
CA VAL A 157 7.65 8.09 4.48
C VAL A 157 8.83 7.94 5.44
N ALA A 158 9.67 6.90 5.29
CA ALA A 158 10.85 6.70 6.12
C ALA A 158 11.89 7.83 5.99
N VAL A 159 12.08 8.38 4.77
CA VAL A 159 12.95 9.55 4.55
C VAL A 159 12.40 10.79 5.27
N ALA A 160 11.08 11.03 5.19
CA ALA A 160 10.45 12.15 5.86
C ALA A 160 10.48 12.02 7.39
N LEU A 161 10.21 10.84 7.94
CA LEU A 161 10.32 10.58 9.39
C LEU A 161 11.73 10.85 9.92
N LYS A 162 12.76 10.51 9.14
CA LYS A 162 14.13 10.83 9.52
C LYS A 162 14.39 12.34 9.51
N GLU A 163 13.97 13.03 8.47
CA GLU A 163 14.24 14.47 8.31
C GLU A 163 13.41 15.34 9.28
N VAL A 164 12.12 15.05 9.42
CA VAL A 164 11.16 15.88 10.16
C VAL A 164 11.19 15.55 11.65
N ASP A 165 11.22 14.26 11.99
CA ASP A 165 11.05 13.80 13.38
C ASP A 165 12.34 13.21 13.97
N GLY A 166 13.43 13.13 13.21
CA GLY A 166 14.71 12.60 13.68
C GLY A 166 14.71 11.08 13.89
N TRP A 167 13.85 10.33 13.19
CA TRP A 167 13.79 8.87 13.35
C TRP A 167 14.99 8.20 12.68
N GLU A 168 15.76 7.46 13.47
CA GLU A 168 16.89 6.68 12.98
C GLU A 168 16.46 5.31 12.44
N ILE A 169 15.73 5.33 11.32
CA ILE A 169 15.22 4.13 10.65
C ILE A 169 15.80 3.95 9.24
N SER A 170 15.86 2.70 8.78
CA SER A 170 16.30 2.37 7.42
C SER A 170 15.35 2.96 6.39
N ARG A 171 15.90 3.54 5.30
CA ARG A 171 15.09 3.98 4.15
C ARG A 171 14.34 2.82 3.48
N ASN A 172 14.92 1.63 3.40
CA ASN A 172 14.39 0.54 2.58
C ASN A 172 13.74 -0.59 3.39
N GLY A 173 13.76 -0.49 4.72
CA GLY A 173 13.32 -1.54 5.62
C GLY A 173 14.19 -2.82 5.59
N PRO A 174 13.67 -3.95 6.11
CA PRO A 174 12.42 -4.03 6.86
C PRO A 174 12.47 -3.17 8.13
N TRP A 175 11.31 -2.64 8.52
CA TRP A 175 11.16 -1.91 9.77
C TRP A 175 10.66 -2.87 10.84
N ASP A 176 11.16 -2.74 12.07
CA ASP A 176 10.69 -3.56 13.18
C ASP A 176 9.20 -3.29 13.47
N PRO A 177 8.44 -4.28 14.00
CA PRO A 177 7.04 -4.08 14.35
C PRO A 177 6.79 -2.86 15.25
N SER A 178 7.65 -2.62 16.23
CA SER A 178 7.57 -1.45 17.12
C SER A 178 7.81 -0.12 16.38
N THR A 179 8.59 -0.12 15.31
CA THR A 179 8.76 1.07 14.46
C THR A 179 7.49 1.34 13.65
N TYR A 180 6.86 0.28 13.14
CA TYR A 180 5.60 0.41 12.41
C TYR A 180 4.45 0.84 13.33
N GLU A 181 4.36 0.28 14.54
CA GLU A 181 3.43 0.70 15.60
C GLU A 181 3.61 2.18 15.97
N LYS A 182 4.87 2.59 16.21
CA LYS A 182 5.18 4.00 16.48
C LYS A 182 4.72 4.90 15.33
N TRP A 183 4.86 4.46 14.08
CA TRP A 183 4.46 5.23 12.90
C TRP A 183 2.94 5.41 12.83
N ILE A 184 2.16 4.34 12.98
CA ILE A 184 0.70 4.44 12.95
C ILE A 184 0.20 5.34 14.09
N ASP A 185 0.72 5.16 15.31
CA ASP A 185 0.38 5.99 16.47
C ASP A 185 0.68 7.47 16.24
N HIS A 186 1.85 7.75 15.67
CA HIS A 186 2.30 9.12 15.38
C HIS A 186 1.38 9.80 14.37
N ALA A 187 1.10 9.12 13.25
CA ALA A 187 0.26 9.67 12.20
C ALA A 187 -1.20 9.87 12.66
N HIS A 188 -1.77 8.91 13.40
CA HIS A 188 -3.14 9.02 13.94
C HIS A 188 -3.27 10.13 15.00
N LYS A 189 -2.24 10.35 15.84
CA LYS A 189 -2.21 11.47 16.79
C LYS A 189 -2.21 12.82 16.07
N ILE A 190 -1.43 12.96 15.01
CA ILE A 190 -1.44 14.17 14.17
C ILE A 190 -2.80 14.34 13.50
N ALA A 191 -3.34 13.28 12.90
CA ALA A 191 -4.63 13.33 12.22
C ALA A 191 -5.77 13.79 13.15
N THR A 192 -5.77 13.28 14.39
CA THR A 192 -6.72 13.71 15.43
C THR A 192 -6.53 15.17 15.84
N ALA A 193 -5.28 15.62 15.99
CA ALA A 193 -4.98 16.99 16.42
C ALA A 193 -5.32 18.04 15.34
N GLU A 194 -5.19 17.66 14.08
CA GLU A 194 -5.35 18.54 12.91
C GLU A 194 -6.74 18.40 12.25
N ASP A 195 -7.58 17.49 12.75
CA ASP A 195 -8.92 17.16 12.22
C ASP A 195 -8.88 16.80 10.71
N VAL A 196 -7.96 15.91 10.35
CA VAL A 196 -7.77 15.41 8.98
C VAL A 196 -7.78 13.89 8.93
N ARG A 197 -7.90 13.32 7.72
CA ARG A 197 -7.74 11.87 7.54
C ARG A 197 -6.32 11.42 7.91
N ALA A 198 -6.21 10.24 8.52
CA ALA A 198 -4.93 9.63 8.86
C ALA A 198 -4.00 9.41 7.64
N ASP A 199 -4.60 9.08 6.49
CA ASP A 199 -3.86 8.91 5.24
C ASP A 199 -3.54 10.23 4.51
N ALA A 200 -4.09 11.36 4.96
CA ALA A 200 -3.59 12.69 4.58
C ALA A 200 -2.24 12.99 5.23
N VAL A 201 -2.07 12.61 6.50
CA VAL A 201 -0.77 12.69 7.20
C VAL A 201 0.27 11.81 6.52
N GLU A 202 -0.05 10.54 6.23
CA GLU A 202 0.82 9.66 5.46
C GLU A 202 1.23 10.27 4.11
N MET A 203 0.28 10.86 3.38
CA MET A 203 0.54 11.44 2.07
C MET A 203 1.43 12.69 2.16
N ALA A 204 1.28 13.51 3.20
CA ALA A 204 2.15 14.65 3.45
C ALA A 204 3.60 14.21 3.69
N TYR A 205 3.81 13.16 4.51
CA TYR A 205 5.12 12.55 4.73
C TYR A 205 5.70 11.95 3.44
N PHE A 206 4.89 11.21 2.68
CA PHE A 206 5.29 10.65 1.39
C PHE A 206 5.75 11.75 0.42
N ASN A 207 4.98 12.83 0.27
CA ASN A 207 5.29 13.94 -0.63
C ASN A 207 6.57 14.66 -0.21
N HIS A 208 6.74 14.94 1.08
CA HIS A 208 7.94 15.57 1.62
C HIS A 208 9.19 14.71 1.39
N GLY A 209 9.12 13.42 1.73
CA GLY A 209 10.22 12.48 1.56
C GLY A 209 10.59 12.26 0.09
N ARG A 210 9.59 12.25 -0.80
CA ARG A 210 9.81 12.20 -2.25
C ARG A 210 10.52 13.46 -2.75
N ALA A 211 10.15 14.64 -2.27
CA ALA A 211 10.83 15.88 -2.63
C ALA A 211 12.31 15.86 -2.19
N ILE A 212 12.62 15.39 -0.98
CA ILE A 212 14.00 15.21 -0.49
C ILE A 212 14.77 14.24 -1.40
N ALA A 213 14.18 13.07 -1.67
CA ALA A 213 14.82 12.03 -2.46
C ALA A 213 15.06 12.44 -3.93
N SER A 214 14.30 13.40 -4.45
CA SER A 214 14.48 13.93 -5.81
C SER A 214 15.56 15.01 -5.93
N ARG A 215 15.99 15.60 -4.80
CA ARG A 215 17.04 16.63 -4.74
C ARG A 215 18.44 16.06 -4.57
N ARG A 216 18.56 14.74 -4.34
CA ARG A 216 19.81 14.00 -4.19
C ARG A 216 20.09 13.19 -5.44
#